data_AF-A0A954WVS7-F1
#
_entry.id   AF-A0A954WVS7-F1
#
_cell.length_a   1.000
_cell.length_b   1.000
_cell.length_c   1.000
_cell.angle_alpha   90.00
_cell.angle_beta   90.00
_cell.angle_gamma   90.00
#
_symmetry.space_group_name_H-M   'P 1'
#
loop_
_entity.id
_entity.type
_entity.pdbx_description
1 polymer ?
#
loop_
_entity_poly.entity_id
_entity_poly.type
_entity_poly.pdbx_seq_one_letter_code
_entity_poly.pdbx_strand_id
1 'polypeptide(L)'
;MAKQKKKKPFRIKAGRGVVAKLWKNSNKNGEWYNITITRVYTDDEGEFHDSDSFSRDDLLQVAYAAQKAFDHIINQTDEDVDEEE
;
A
#
# COMPACT_ATOMS: atom_id res chain seq x y z
N MET A 1 19.17 13.47 15.88
CA MET A 1 18.51 12.98 14.64
C MET A 1 17.09 12.57 15.01
N ALA A 2 16.07 13.34 14.63
CA ALA A 2 14.70 13.07 15.02
C ALA A 2 14.18 11.82 14.29
N LYS A 3 13.81 10.79 15.06
CA LYS A 3 13.29 9.51 14.55
C LYS A 3 11.90 9.76 13.97
N GLN A 4 11.78 9.72 12.65
CA GLN A 4 10.50 9.89 11.96
C GLN A 4 9.49 8.85 12.49
N LYS A 5 8.37 9.32 13.03
CA LYS A 5 7.27 8.49 13.51
C LYS A 5 6.79 7.65 12.33
N LYS A 6 7.05 6.33 12.33
CA LYS A 6 6.53 5.40 11.31
C LYS A 6 5.00 5.49 11.33
N LYS A 7 4.41 6.21 10.36
CA LYS A 7 2.96 6.23 10.16
C LYS A 7 2.52 4.81 9.81
N LYS A 8 1.36 4.38 10.34
CA LYS A 8 0.77 3.09 9.96
C LYS A 8 0.53 3.09 8.44
N PRO A 9 0.84 2.00 7.72
CA PRO A 9 0.64 1.98 6.29
C PRO A 9 -0.85 2.05 5.97
N PHE A 10 -1.20 2.78 4.92
CA PHE A 10 -2.54 2.70 4.34
C PHE A 10 -2.70 1.35 3.63
N ARG A 11 -3.82 0.68 3.83
CA ARG A 11 -4.05 -0.69 3.31
C ARG A 11 -5.22 -0.69 2.33
N ILE A 12 -4.96 -1.14 1.12
CA ILE A 12 -5.98 -1.31 0.08
C ILE A 12 -6.19 -2.80 -0.15
N LYS A 13 -7.43 -3.29 0.04
CA LYS A 13 -7.79 -4.68 -0.25
C LYS A 13 -8.29 -4.78 -1.71
N ALA A 14 -7.66 -5.64 -2.50
CA ALA A 14 -7.99 -5.85 -3.91
C ALA A 14 -8.77 -7.16 -4.18
N GLY A 15 -9.10 -7.90 -3.11
CA GLY A 15 -9.81 -9.19 -3.19
C GLY A 15 -8.86 -10.38 -3.24
N ARG A 16 -9.39 -11.60 -3.04
CA ARG A 16 -8.61 -12.87 -3.01
C ARG A 16 -7.42 -12.89 -2.03
N GLY A 17 -7.51 -12.07 -0.97
CA GLY A 17 -6.42 -11.89 -0.02
C GLY A 17 -5.32 -10.92 -0.49
N VAL A 18 -5.36 -10.39 -1.71
CA VAL A 18 -4.38 -9.42 -2.19
C VAL A 18 -4.60 -8.06 -1.51
N VAL A 19 -3.54 -7.52 -0.93
CA VAL A 19 -3.53 -6.25 -0.19
C VAL A 19 -2.31 -5.43 -0.58
N ALA A 20 -2.51 -4.17 -0.97
CA ALA A 20 -1.43 -3.20 -1.09
C ALA A 20 -1.27 -2.41 0.23
N LYS A 21 -0.04 -2.33 0.74
CA LYS A 21 0.38 -1.56 1.91
C LYS A 21 1.19 -0.36 1.41
N LEU A 22 0.70 0.86 1.64
CA LEU A 22 1.33 2.11 1.20
C LEU A 22 1.98 2.80 2.40
N TRP A 23 3.26 3.14 2.27
CA TRP A 23 4.06 3.78 3.31
C TRP A 23 4.48 5.17 2.86
N LYS A 24 3.83 6.22 3.39
CA LYS A 24 4.24 7.63 3.17
C LYS A 24 5.52 7.92 3.95
N ASN A 25 6.56 8.30 3.24
CA ASN A 25 7.85 8.74 3.78
C ASN A 25 8.07 10.19 3.39
N SER A 26 8.86 10.90 4.19
CA SER A 26 9.14 12.32 3.98
C SER A 26 10.54 12.64 4.46
N ASN A 27 11.28 13.49 3.77
CA ASN A 27 12.52 14.06 4.28
C ASN A 27 12.68 15.50 3.77
N LYS A 28 13.85 16.11 4.03
CA LYS A 28 14.13 17.48 3.57
C LYS A 28 14.12 17.67 2.05
N ASN A 29 14.22 16.59 1.28
CA ASN A 29 14.25 16.58 -0.18
C ASN A 29 12.89 16.22 -0.81
N GLY A 30 11.86 15.99 0.00
CA GLY A 30 10.50 15.70 -0.48
C GLY A 30 9.86 14.48 0.15
N GLU A 31 8.63 14.21 -0.29
CA GLU A 31 7.82 13.07 0.15
C GLU A 31 7.78 12.00 -0.94
N TRP A 32 7.74 10.73 -0.53
CA TRP A 32 7.59 9.60 -1.45
C TRP A 32 6.88 8.43 -0.79
N TYR A 33 6.31 7.57 -1.61
CA TYR A 33 5.58 6.38 -1.16
C TYR A 33 6.36 5.11 -1.49
N ASN A 34 6.41 4.19 -0.52
CA ASN A 34 6.79 2.81 -0.77
C ASN A 34 5.53 1.94 -0.77
N ILE A 35 5.40 1.04 -1.75
CA ILE A 35 4.24 0.16 -1.89
C ILE A 35 4.70 -1.28 -1.74
N THR A 36 4.01 -2.04 -0.89
CA THR A 36 4.21 -3.49 -0.74
C THR A 36 2.89 -4.18 -1.00
N ILE A 37 2.84 -5.02 -2.03
CA ILE A 37 1.66 -5.85 -2.32
C ILE A 37 1.92 -7.23 -1.75
N THR A 38 0.99 -7.73 -0.94
CA THR A 38 1.07 -9.06 -0.33
C THR A 38 -0.25 -9.80 -0.50
N ARG A 39 -0.20 -11.13 -0.52
CA ARG A 39 -1.36 -11.98 -0.35
C ARG A 39 -1.49 -12.38 1.11
N VAL A 40 -2.66 -12.12 1.70
CA VAL A 40 -3.01 -12.48 3.07
C VAL A 40 -3.87 -13.74 3.01
N TYR A 41 -3.49 -14.75 3.77
CA TYR A 41 -4.25 -16.00 3.92
C TYR A 41 -4.24 -16.43 5.39
N THR A 42 -5.12 -17.36 5.71
CA THR A 42 -5.19 -17.97 7.03
C THR A 42 -4.76 -19.42 6.89
N ASP A 43 -3.92 -19.90 7.79
CA ASP A 43 -3.55 -21.31 7.84
C ASP A 43 -4.61 -22.17 8.54
N ASP A 44 -4.34 -23.48 8.66
CA ASP A 44 -5.22 -24.43 9.33
C ASP A 44 -5.33 -24.18 10.85
N GLU A 45 -4.39 -23.45 11.46
CA GLU A 45 -4.39 -23.07 12.88
C GLU A 45 -5.16 -21.76 13.14
N GLY A 46 -5.61 -21.08 12.08
CA GLY A 46 -6.34 -19.82 12.18
C GLY A 46 -5.44 -18.57 12.23
N GLU A 47 -4.13 -18.72 12.02
CA GLU A 47 -3.19 -17.61 12.02
C GLU A 47 -3.14 -16.92 10.65
N PHE A 48 -3.05 -15.59 10.67
CA PHE A 48 -2.94 -14.80 9.44
C PHE A 48 -1.49 -14.69 8.99
N HIS A 49 -1.25 -15.05 7.74
CA HIS A 49 0.07 -14.98 7.10
C HIS A 49 0.05 -14.05 5.90
N ASP A 50 1.19 -13.41 5.68
CA ASP A 50 1.48 -12.61 4.49
C ASP A 50 2.41 -13.41 3.57
N SER A 51 2.16 -13.39 2.26
CA SER A 51 3.05 -13.94 1.23
C SER A 51 3.29 -12.92 0.11
N ASP A 52 4.51 -12.91 -0.43
CA ASP A 52 4.92 -12.18 -1.62
C ASP A 52 4.85 -13.03 -2.91
N SER A 53 4.38 -14.28 -2.79
CA SER A 53 4.15 -15.17 -3.94
C SER A 53 2.69 -15.13 -4.41
N PHE A 54 2.49 -15.07 -5.73
CA PHE A 54 1.18 -14.93 -6.35
C PHE A 54 0.92 -16.07 -7.34
N SER A 55 -0.31 -16.58 -7.33
CA SER A 55 -0.78 -17.53 -8.35
C SER A 55 -1.25 -16.81 -9.61
N ARG A 56 -1.47 -17.56 -10.70
CA ARG A 56 -2.05 -17.02 -11.94
C ARG A 56 -3.36 -16.26 -11.69
N ASP A 57 -4.19 -16.78 -10.80
CA ASP A 57 -5.50 -16.21 -10.48
C ASP A 57 -5.43 -14.94 -9.62
N ASP A 58 -4.26 -14.58 -9.10
CA ASP A 58 -4.06 -13.37 -8.29
C ASP A 58 -3.50 -12.21 -9.14
N LEU A 59 -3.03 -12.46 -10.36
CA LEU A 59 -2.32 -11.47 -11.17
C LEU A 59 -3.17 -10.23 -11.48
N LEU A 60 -4.45 -10.41 -11.82
CA LEU A 60 -5.34 -9.28 -12.09
C LEU A 60 -5.66 -8.48 -10.81
N GLN A 61 -5.71 -9.16 -9.66
CA GLN A 61 -5.91 -8.51 -8.37
C GLN A 61 -4.66 -7.73 -7.94
N VAL A 62 -3.46 -8.23 -8.25
CA VAL A 62 -2.21 -7.48 -8.05
C VAL A 62 -2.19 -6.23 -8.92
N ALA A 63 -2.54 -6.36 -10.21
CA ALA A 63 -2.64 -5.21 -11.12
C ALA A 63 -3.65 -4.18 -10.60
N TYR A 64 -4.82 -4.62 -10.17
CA TYR A 64 -5.85 -3.76 -9.59
C TYR A 64 -5.42 -3.11 -8.27
N ALA A 65 -4.68 -3.83 -7.42
CA ALA A 65 -4.10 -3.29 -6.20
C ALA A 65 -3.09 -2.18 -6.51
N ALA A 66 -2.24 -2.39 -7.52
CA ALA A 66 -1.27 -1.41 -7.98
C ALA A 66 -1.94 -0.16 -8.55
N GLN A 67 -2.97 -0.33 -9.39
CA GLN A 67 -3.76 0.78 -9.93
C GLN A 67 -4.39 1.61 -8.80
N LYS A 68 -5.08 0.95 -7.85
CA LYS A 68 -5.68 1.66 -6.71
C LYS A 68 -4.65 2.38 -5.84
N ALA A 69 -3.46 1.80 -5.68
CA ALA A 69 -2.38 2.44 -4.93
C ALA A 69 -1.90 3.69 -5.66
N PHE A 70 -1.74 3.62 -6.99
CA PHE A 70 -1.40 4.76 -7.82
C PHE A 70 -2.46 5.87 -7.73
N ASP A 71 -3.74 5.54 -7.95
CA ASP A 71 -4.85 6.49 -7.87
C ASP A 71 -4.89 7.20 -6.51
N HIS A 72 -4.65 6.47 -5.42
CA HIS A 72 -4.61 7.05 -4.08
C HIS A 72 -3.45 8.03 -3.88
N ILE A 73 -2.27 7.72 -4.42
CA ILE A 73 -1.08 8.56 -4.27
C ILE A 73 -1.23 9.86 -5.08
N ILE A 74 -1.74 9.78 -6.30
CA ILE A 74 -1.95 10.97 -7.14
C ILE A 74 -3.01 11.88 -6.51
N ASN A 75 -4.15 11.34 -6.08
CA ASN A 75 -5.22 12.13 -5.50
C ASN A 75 -4.80 12.83 -4.19
N GLN A 76 -3.94 12.19 -3.38
CA GLN A 76 -3.36 12.86 -2.20
C GLN A 76 -2.42 14.00 -2.58
N THR A 77 -1.71 13.89 -3.71
CA THR A 77 -0.82 14.95 -4.17
C THR A 77 -1.62 16.15 -4.65
N ASP A 78 -2.77 15.94 -5.30
CA ASP A 78 -3.67 17.02 -5.72
C ASP A 78 -4.30 17.73 -4.50
N GLU A 79 -4.78 17.00 -3.49
CA GLU A 79 -5.36 17.60 -2.27
C GLU A 79 -4.34 18.43 -1.45
N ASP A 80 -3.07 18.01 -1.41
CA ASP A 80 -2.00 18.76 -0.72
C ASP A 80 -1.62 20.07 -1.48
N VAL A 81 -1.99 20.22 -2.78
CA VAL A 81 -1.68 21.42 -3.59
C VAL A 81 -2.78 22.49 -3.48
N ASP A 82 -4.04 22.10 -3.30
CA ASP A 82 -5.17 23.03 -3.18
C ASP A 82 -5.29 23.69 -1.78
N GLU A 83 -4.65 23.15 -0.73
CA GLU A 83 -4.65 23.75 0.62
C GLU A 83 -3.64 24.92 0.78
N GLU A 84 -2.79 25.20 -0.21
CA GLU A 84 -1.81 26.29 -0.17
C GLU A 84 -2.17 27.53 -1.04
N GLU A 85 -3.41 27.64 -1.55
CA GLU A 85 -3.93 28.82 -2.28
C GLU A 85 -4.92 29.66 -1.46
#